data_AF-A0A177TNP4-F1
#
_entry.id   AF-A0A177TNP4-F1
#
_cell.length_a   1.000
_cell.length_b   1.000
_cell.length_c   1.000
_cell.angle_alpha   90.00
_cell.angle_beta   90.00
_cell.angle_gamma   90.00
#
_symmetry.space_group_name_H-M   'P 1'
#
loop_
_entity.id
_entity.type
_entity.pdbx_description
1 polymer ?
#
loop_
_entity_poly.entity_id
_entity_poly.type
_entity_poly.pdbx_seq_one_letter_code
_entity_poly.pdbx_strand_id
1 'polypeptide(L)'
;MNADQYPSAPAGGSSPTATAPLPDTPLSHNFPHIASLPRQTLEALSTNKDPQLYSALIHTDPSIASLLQQRSALLNRVRELAKRNEEELRPALERVREETQSGFVAAKEAEEVLWKEEERKLAEAQRRFAPPALLAQLQQTTAKIYEQSEDLANALVEGRQLPPSLLAAARDVGHSRTGGGSSSSSAPDEGAEGTTAADPIQTFTKAFLSLRTAYHRRAMIEERWRRDSIRI
;
A
#
# COMPACT_ATOMS: atom_id res chain seq x y z
N MET A 1 94.66 67.65 -18.18
CA MET A 1 93.86 68.89 -18.05
C MET A 1 93.08 68.79 -16.75
N ASN A 2 93.20 69.84 -15.94
CA ASN A 2 92.44 70.25 -14.75
C ASN A 2 90.98 69.74 -14.67
N ALA A 3 90.36 69.54 -13.50
CA ALA A 3 90.80 69.55 -12.09
C ALA A 3 89.66 69.00 -11.20
N ASP A 4 89.98 68.59 -9.97
CA ASP A 4 89.20 68.58 -8.70
C ASP A 4 87.69 68.20 -8.72
N GLN A 5 87.12 67.46 -7.75
CA GLN A 5 87.30 67.60 -6.29
C GLN A 5 86.90 66.29 -5.54
N TYR A 6 87.68 65.89 -4.53
CA TYR A 6 87.25 65.07 -3.37
C TYR A 6 86.89 66.04 -2.20
N PRO A 7 86.27 65.65 -1.06
CA PRO A 7 86.20 64.33 -0.41
C PRO A 7 84.74 63.92 -0.06
N SER A 8 84.39 62.99 0.85
CA SER A 8 85.15 62.25 1.88
C SER A 8 84.48 60.91 2.27
N ALA A 9 85.18 60.12 3.09
CA ALA A 9 84.60 59.06 3.93
C ALA A 9 84.22 59.63 5.33
N PRO A 10 83.47 58.87 6.14
CA PRO A 10 84.20 58.06 7.12
C PRO A 10 83.79 56.59 7.15
N ALA A 11 84.72 55.75 7.60
CA ALA A 11 84.45 54.36 7.94
C ALA A 11 83.51 54.28 9.15
N GLY A 12 82.51 53.40 9.06
CA GLY A 12 81.61 53.04 10.15
C GLY A 12 81.32 51.55 10.08
N GLY A 13 82.19 50.73 10.68
CA GLY A 13 81.97 49.29 10.74
C GLY A 13 81.07 48.93 11.92
N SER A 14 80.12 48.03 11.68
CA SER A 14 79.64 47.09 12.71
C SER A 14 78.94 45.89 12.06
N SER A 15 79.49 44.71 12.34
CA SER A 15 78.82 43.42 12.12
C SER A 15 77.61 43.29 13.07
N PRO A 16 76.73 42.27 12.93
CA PRO A 16 75.35 42.35 13.41
C PRO A 16 75.26 42.31 14.93
N THR A 17 74.59 43.30 15.52
CA THR A 17 74.36 43.38 16.97
C THR A 17 72.89 43.18 17.31
N ALA A 18 72.68 42.25 18.26
CA ALA A 18 71.55 42.19 19.18
C ALA A 18 70.13 42.09 18.59
N THR A 19 69.65 40.85 18.58
CA THR A 19 68.34 40.45 19.14
C THR A 19 67.76 41.50 20.11
N ALA A 20 66.82 42.31 19.63
CA ALA A 20 65.90 43.01 20.52
C ALA A 20 64.82 42.01 20.98
N PRO A 21 64.48 41.92 22.28
CA PRO A 21 63.33 41.14 22.70
C PRO A 21 62.07 41.75 22.07
N LEU A 22 61.30 40.93 21.36
CA LEU A 22 60.06 41.35 20.72
C LEU A 22 59.05 41.84 21.78
N PRO A 23 58.27 42.90 21.52
CA PRO A 23 57.19 43.27 22.42
C PRO A 23 56.13 42.16 22.51
N ASP A 24 55.53 42.01 23.68
CA ASP A 24 54.39 41.11 23.97
C ASP A 24 53.15 41.55 23.17
N THR A 25 53.16 41.21 21.90
CA THR A 25 52.07 41.45 20.96
C THR A 25 51.18 40.21 20.88
N PRO A 26 49.87 40.37 20.59
CA PRO A 26 48.99 39.22 20.38
C PRO A 26 49.45 38.34 19.20
N LEU A 27 50.27 38.88 18.28
CA LEU A 27 50.93 38.10 17.23
C LEU A 27 51.99 37.16 17.81
N SER A 28 52.87 37.64 18.70
CA SER A 28 53.88 36.81 19.37
C SER A 28 53.27 35.72 20.25
N HIS A 29 52.15 36.01 20.94
CA HIS A 29 51.46 35.05 21.80
C HIS A 29 50.77 33.93 21.00
N ASN A 30 50.05 34.27 19.92
CA ASN A 30 49.25 33.29 19.17
C ASN A 30 50.03 32.62 18.03
N PHE A 31 51.07 33.28 17.49
CA PHE A 31 51.84 32.83 16.34
C PHE A 31 53.35 33.08 16.56
N PRO A 32 53.98 32.43 17.56
CA PRO A 32 55.38 32.68 17.92
C PRO A 32 56.35 32.44 16.75
N HIS A 33 56.03 31.47 15.87
CA HIS A 33 56.81 31.21 14.65
C HIS A 33 56.76 32.38 13.67
N ILE A 34 55.59 33.00 13.45
CA ILE A 34 55.44 34.17 12.55
C ILE A 34 56.12 35.40 13.16
N ALA A 35 56.03 35.59 14.48
CA ALA A 35 56.74 36.67 15.19
C ALA A 35 58.27 36.52 15.17
N SER A 36 58.79 35.32 14.95
CA SER A 36 60.24 35.07 14.83
C SER A 36 60.83 35.39 13.45
N LEU A 37 60.00 35.66 12.43
CA LEU A 37 60.47 36.01 11.09
C LEU A 37 61.05 37.45 11.04
N PRO A 38 62.08 37.69 10.22
CA PRO A 38 62.68 39.01 10.11
C PRO A 38 61.68 40.01 9.53
N ARG A 39 61.61 41.20 10.13
CA ARG A 39 60.64 42.27 9.82
C ARG A 39 60.49 42.57 8.32
N GLN A 40 61.58 42.53 7.55
CA GLN A 40 61.56 42.74 6.09
C GLN A 40 60.71 41.70 5.35
N THR A 41 60.67 40.44 5.81
CA THR A 41 59.81 39.40 5.24
C THR A 41 58.34 39.59 5.63
N LEU A 42 58.06 40.08 6.85
CA LEU A 42 56.70 40.43 7.27
C LEU A 42 56.17 41.65 6.50
N GLU A 43 57.01 42.66 6.28
CA GLU A 43 56.70 43.82 5.44
C GLU A 43 56.46 43.40 3.98
N ALA A 44 57.31 42.53 3.43
CA ALA A 44 57.13 41.95 2.09
C ALA A 44 55.83 41.15 1.95
N LEU A 45 55.49 40.27 2.91
CA LEU A 45 54.23 39.52 2.92
C LEU A 45 53.00 40.44 3.07
N SER A 46 53.11 41.51 3.86
CA SER A 46 52.00 42.46 4.04
C SER A 46 51.77 43.34 2.81
N THR A 47 52.83 43.65 2.06
CA THR A 47 52.82 44.56 0.90
C THR A 47 52.53 43.80 -0.39
N ASN A 48 53.30 42.74 -0.66
CA ASN A 48 53.11 41.83 -1.78
C ASN A 48 52.32 40.62 -1.30
N LYS A 49 51.04 40.56 -1.68
CA LYS A 49 50.17 39.41 -1.41
C LYS A 49 50.47 38.22 -2.35
N ASP A 50 51.75 37.99 -2.62
CA ASP A 50 52.22 37.05 -3.63
C ASP A 50 51.93 35.61 -3.19
N PRO A 51 51.10 34.85 -3.92
CA PRO A 51 50.71 33.51 -3.52
C PRO A 51 51.90 32.55 -3.43
N GLN A 52 53.00 32.86 -4.14
CA GLN A 52 54.23 32.07 -4.13
C GLN A 52 55.11 32.29 -2.88
N LEU A 53 55.07 33.48 -2.27
CA LEU A 53 55.75 33.73 -0.99
C LEU A 53 54.97 33.08 0.16
N TYR A 54 53.64 33.13 0.12
CA TYR A 54 52.80 32.42 1.07
C TYR A 54 52.93 30.89 0.95
N SER A 55 52.93 30.33 -0.27
CA SER A 55 53.12 28.89 -0.45
C SER A 55 54.49 28.44 0.04
N ALA A 56 55.56 29.18 -0.26
CA ALA A 56 56.90 28.92 0.27
C ALA A 56 56.91 28.92 1.81
N LEU A 57 56.33 29.96 2.45
CA LEU A 57 56.26 30.06 3.91
C LEU A 57 55.47 28.90 4.54
N ILE A 58 54.31 28.57 3.95
CA ILE A 58 53.44 27.44 4.35
C ILE A 58 54.17 26.09 4.26
N HIS A 59 55.09 25.93 3.30
CA HIS A 59 55.87 24.71 3.11
C HIS A 59 57.19 24.68 3.89
N THR A 60 57.69 25.84 4.36
CA THR A 60 58.89 25.92 5.21
C THR A 60 58.60 25.82 6.71
N ASP A 61 57.40 26.19 7.18
CA ASP A 61 57.03 26.02 8.58
C ASP A 61 56.54 24.58 8.85
N PRO A 62 57.27 23.78 9.66
CA PRO A 62 56.89 22.40 9.97
C PRO A 62 55.55 22.30 10.72
N SER A 63 55.16 23.33 11.49
CA SER A 63 53.89 23.36 12.21
C SER A 63 52.72 23.43 11.23
N ILE A 64 52.76 24.39 10.30
CA ILE A 64 51.73 24.56 9.26
C ILE A 64 51.70 23.34 8.31
N ALA A 65 52.87 22.81 7.94
CA ALA A 65 52.95 21.58 7.15
C ALA A 65 52.27 20.38 7.83
N SER A 66 52.46 20.21 9.15
CA SER A 66 51.82 19.14 9.92
C SER A 66 50.28 19.31 9.98
N LEU A 67 49.80 20.54 10.16
CA LEU A 67 48.36 20.85 10.16
C LEU A 67 47.72 20.64 8.79
N LEU A 68 48.43 20.95 7.69
CA LEU A 68 47.98 20.65 6.34
C LEU A 68 47.97 19.15 6.01
N GLN A 69 48.94 18.39 6.55
CA GLN A 69 48.94 16.93 6.46
C GLN A 69 47.77 16.31 7.24
N GLN A 70 47.47 16.80 8.45
CA GLN A 70 46.29 16.39 9.21
C GLN A 70 45.00 16.75 8.48
N ARG A 71 44.89 17.97 7.93
CA ARG A 71 43.74 18.41 7.13
C ARG A 71 43.53 17.54 5.89
N SER A 72 44.59 17.21 5.15
CA SER A 72 44.47 16.37 3.95
C SER A 72 44.09 14.94 4.30
N ALA A 73 44.63 14.38 5.40
CA ALA A 73 44.22 13.08 5.94
C ALA A 73 42.74 13.06 6.33
N LEU A 74 42.23 14.09 7.02
CA LEU A 74 40.81 14.22 7.36
C LEU A 74 39.92 14.36 6.11
N LEU A 75 40.33 15.15 5.11
CA LEU A 75 39.59 15.26 3.85
C LEU A 75 39.55 13.93 3.09
N ASN A 76 40.64 13.16 3.10
CA ASN A 76 40.67 11.82 2.51
C ASN A 76 39.77 10.84 3.28
N ARG A 77 39.82 10.87 4.63
CA ARG A 77 38.93 10.08 5.50
C ARG A 77 37.45 10.37 5.22
N VAL A 78 37.07 11.63 5.07
CA VAL A 78 35.69 12.02 4.72
C VAL A 78 35.30 11.55 3.33
N ARG A 79 36.19 11.67 2.32
CA ARG A 79 35.94 11.15 0.97
C ARG A 79 35.78 9.63 0.96
N GLU A 80 36.60 8.89 1.71
CA GLU A 80 36.46 7.43 1.83
C GLU A 80 35.14 7.04 2.49
N LEU A 81 34.71 7.75 3.53
CA LEU A 81 33.42 7.51 4.19
C LEU A 81 32.25 7.85 3.26
N ALA A 82 32.34 8.94 2.50
CA ALA A 82 31.35 9.28 1.48
C ALA A 82 31.25 8.18 0.41
N LYS A 83 32.39 7.70 -0.11
CA LYS A 83 32.44 6.58 -1.06
C LYS A 83 31.82 5.30 -0.50
N ARG A 84 32.21 4.85 0.71
CA ARG A 84 31.61 3.65 1.34
C ARG A 84 30.10 3.81 1.52
N ASN A 85 29.65 4.99 1.95
CA ASN A 85 28.21 5.26 2.07
C ASN A 85 27.50 5.17 0.70
N GLU A 86 28.09 5.72 -0.36
CA GLU A 86 27.53 5.72 -1.71
C GLU A 86 27.58 4.35 -2.40
N GLU A 87 28.68 3.61 -2.27
CA GLU A 87 28.95 2.34 -2.95
C GLU A 87 28.31 1.15 -2.21
N GLU A 88 28.31 1.14 -0.88
CA GLU A 88 27.88 -0.02 -0.07
C GLU A 88 26.49 0.18 0.55
N LEU A 89 26.26 1.32 1.21
CA LEU A 89 25.06 1.52 2.05
C LEU A 89 23.84 1.99 1.27
N ARG A 90 24.01 2.95 0.35
CA ARG A 90 22.91 3.47 -0.48
C ARG A 90 22.16 2.39 -1.25
N PRO A 91 22.80 1.48 -2.04
CA PRO A 91 22.05 0.49 -2.81
C PRO A 91 21.31 -0.52 -1.92
N ALA A 92 21.79 -0.80 -0.71
CA ALA A 92 21.06 -1.66 0.23
C ALA A 92 19.80 -0.96 0.78
N LEU A 93 19.92 0.33 1.14
CA LEU A 93 18.79 1.13 1.62
C LEU A 93 17.77 1.44 0.51
N GLU A 94 18.23 1.70 -0.71
CA GLU A 94 17.39 1.95 -1.89
C GLU A 94 16.59 0.68 -2.24
N ARG A 95 17.19 -0.53 -2.20
CA ARG A 95 16.45 -1.81 -2.35
C ARG A 95 15.37 -2.01 -1.28
N VAL A 96 15.71 -1.85 0.00
CA VAL A 96 14.72 -2.00 1.10
C VAL A 96 13.59 -0.96 0.96
N ARG A 97 13.89 0.24 0.47
CA ARG A 97 12.88 1.26 0.14
C ARG A 97 11.98 0.85 -1.02
N GLU A 98 12.54 0.27 -2.09
CA GLU A 98 11.77 -0.24 -3.24
C GLU A 98 10.88 -1.43 -2.85
N GLU A 99 11.40 -2.36 -2.04
CA GLU A 99 10.67 -3.51 -1.49
C GLU A 99 9.51 -3.06 -0.58
N THR A 100 9.76 -2.13 0.34
CA THR A 100 8.71 -1.59 1.22
C THR A 100 7.70 -0.73 0.49
N GLN A 101 8.13 0.04 -0.52
CA GLN A 101 7.22 0.83 -1.35
C GLN A 101 6.34 -0.06 -2.25
N SER A 102 6.91 -1.08 -2.90
CA SER A 102 6.14 -2.03 -3.73
C SER A 102 5.19 -2.88 -2.90
N GLY A 103 5.62 -3.34 -1.71
CA GLY A 103 4.74 -4.00 -0.75
C GLY A 103 3.59 -3.11 -0.26
N PHE A 104 3.85 -1.83 0.00
CA PHE A 104 2.81 -0.86 0.37
C PHE A 104 1.82 -0.59 -0.78
N VAL A 105 2.31 -0.44 -2.02
CA VAL A 105 1.46 -0.25 -3.20
C VAL A 105 0.57 -1.48 -3.41
N ALA A 106 1.14 -2.69 -3.39
CA ALA A 106 0.38 -3.93 -3.54
C ALA A 106 -0.66 -4.12 -2.42
N ALA A 107 -0.33 -3.76 -1.18
CA ALA A 107 -1.28 -3.77 -0.06
C ALA A 107 -2.41 -2.75 -0.27
N LYS A 108 -2.11 -1.56 -0.79
CA LYS A 108 -3.11 -0.54 -1.11
C LYS A 108 -4.01 -0.94 -2.28
N GLU A 109 -3.47 -1.56 -3.33
CA GLU A 109 -4.26 -2.11 -4.44
C GLU A 109 -5.20 -3.22 -3.96
N ALA A 110 -4.74 -4.11 -3.08
CA ALA A 110 -5.57 -5.15 -2.46
C ALA A 110 -6.69 -4.56 -1.57
N GLU A 111 -6.39 -3.54 -0.76
CA GLU A 111 -7.37 -2.80 0.05
C GLU A 111 -8.37 -2.04 -0.82
N GLU A 112 -7.94 -1.47 -1.94
CA GLU A 112 -8.81 -0.63 -2.76
C GLU A 112 -9.68 -1.40 -3.76
N VAL A 113 -9.22 -2.55 -4.26
CA VAL A 113 -9.93 -3.35 -5.25
C VAL A 113 -10.55 -4.57 -4.59
N LEU A 114 -9.72 -5.50 -4.08
CA LEU A 114 -10.18 -6.80 -3.60
C LEU A 114 -11.09 -6.66 -2.38
N TRP A 115 -10.71 -5.84 -1.39
CA TRP A 115 -11.53 -5.64 -0.20
C TRP A 115 -12.88 -5.00 -0.52
N LYS A 116 -12.92 -3.97 -1.39
CA LYS A 116 -14.20 -3.33 -1.77
C LYS A 116 -15.11 -4.28 -2.55
N GLU A 117 -14.55 -5.16 -3.39
CA GLU A 117 -15.32 -6.20 -4.06
C GLU A 117 -15.88 -7.25 -3.09
N GLU A 118 -15.07 -7.74 -2.15
CA GLU A 118 -15.52 -8.68 -1.12
C GLU A 118 -16.53 -8.04 -0.15
N GLU A 119 -16.34 -6.78 0.24
CA GLU A 119 -17.30 -6.01 1.02
C GLU A 119 -18.63 -5.86 0.26
N ARG A 120 -18.59 -5.64 -1.06
CA ARG A 120 -19.81 -5.64 -1.89
C ARG A 120 -20.47 -7.02 -1.95
N LYS A 121 -19.71 -8.10 -2.13
CA LYS A 121 -20.23 -9.48 -2.12
C LYS A 121 -20.86 -9.81 -0.76
N LEU A 122 -20.23 -9.41 0.33
CA LEU A 122 -20.70 -9.58 1.70
C LEU A 122 -21.95 -8.74 1.98
N ALA A 123 -22.01 -7.49 1.53
CA ALA A 123 -23.21 -6.65 1.63
C ALA A 123 -24.37 -7.20 0.79
N GLU A 124 -24.10 -7.70 -0.42
CA GLU A 124 -25.09 -8.40 -1.25
C GLU A 124 -25.58 -9.69 -0.59
N ALA A 125 -24.68 -10.47 0.02
CA ALA A 125 -25.02 -11.68 0.76
C ALA A 125 -25.86 -11.36 2.00
N GLN A 126 -25.45 -10.39 2.82
CA GLN A 126 -26.23 -9.91 3.96
C GLN A 126 -27.61 -9.41 3.52
N ARG A 127 -27.73 -8.64 2.43
CA ARG A 127 -29.02 -8.19 1.92
C ARG A 127 -29.94 -9.34 1.48
N ARG A 128 -29.39 -10.44 0.96
CA ARG A 128 -30.14 -11.62 0.49
C ARG A 128 -30.48 -12.59 1.64
N PHE A 129 -29.55 -12.79 2.56
CA PHE A 129 -29.60 -13.84 3.59
C PHE A 129 -29.83 -13.32 5.02
N ALA A 130 -30.01 -12.01 5.21
CA ALA A 130 -30.46 -11.48 6.50
C ALA A 130 -31.81 -12.13 6.89
N PRO A 131 -32.00 -12.52 8.17
CA PRO A 131 -33.25 -13.11 8.64
C PRO A 131 -34.54 -12.38 8.20
N PRO A 132 -34.66 -11.04 8.28
CA PRO A 132 -35.85 -10.34 7.77
C PRO A 132 -36.04 -10.43 6.24
N ALA A 133 -34.95 -10.49 5.46
CA ALA A 133 -35.04 -10.62 4.00
C ALA A 133 -35.53 -12.03 3.60
N LEU A 134 -35.03 -13.07 4.28
CA LEU A 134 -35.50 -14.44 4.07
C LEU A 134 -36.95 -14.64 4.51
N LEU A 135 -37.38 -14.00 5.61
CA LEU A 135 -38.77 -13.99 6.07
C LEU A 135 -39.68 -13.29 5.03
N ALA A 136 -39.29 -12.13 4.52
CA ALA A 136 -40.03 -11.43 3.46
C ALA A 136 -40.09 -12.25 2.15
N GLN A 137 -39.03 -12.96 1.80
CA GLN A 137 -39.03 -13.90 0.66
C GLN A 137 -39.99 -15.08 0.91
N LEU A 138 -40.00 -15.65 2.12
CA LEU A 138 -40.94 -16.71 2.50
C LEU A 138 -42.39 -16.23 2.35
N GLN A 139 -42.72 -15.04 2.88
CA GLN A 139 -44.02 -14.39 2.72
C GLN A 139 -44.41 -14.25 1.26
N GLN A 140 -43.54 -13.66 0.43
CA GLN A 140 -43.81 -13.44 -0.99
C GLN A 140 -44.06 -14.77 -1.72
N THR A 141 -43.31 -15.83 -1.43
CA THR A 141 -43.53 -17.13 -2.07
C THR A 141 -44.78 -17.84 -1.54
N THR A 142 -45.17 -17.61 -0.29
CA THR A 142 -46.40 -18.15 0.31
C THR A 142 -47.63 -17.49 -0.32
N ALA A 143 -47.59 -16.16 -0.51
CA ALA A 143 -48.61 -15.41 -1.24
C ALA A 143 -48.73 -15.87 -2.71
N LYS A 144 -47.60 -16.07 -3.41
CA LYS A 144 -47.61 -16.61 -4.79
C LYS A 144 -48.22 -18.00 -4.90
N ILE A 145 -47.96 -18.91 -3.95
CA ILE A 145 -48.58 -20.26 -3.96
C ILE A 145 -50.08 -20.16 -3.67
N TYR A 146 -50.50 -19.23 -2.80
CA TYR A 146 -51.92 -18.94 -2.58
C TYR A 146 -52.59 -18.45 -3.86
N GLU A 147 -52.07 -17.40 -4.48
CA GLU A 147 -52.53 -16.82 -5.76
C GLU A 147 -52.61 -17.90 -6.86
N GLN A 148 -51.56 -18.71 -7.05
CA GLN A 148 -51.56 -19.84 -7.98
C GLN A 148 -52.64 -20.88 -7.67
N SER A 149 -53.01 -21.10 -6.40
CA SER A 149 -54.09 -22.04 -6.04
C SER A 149 -55.47 -21.46 -6.31
N GLU A 150 -55.66 -20.15 -6.11
CA GLU A 150 -56.91 -19.45 -6.44
C GLU A 150 -57.07 -19.31 -7.97
N ASP A 151 -56.01 -19.00 -8.72
CA ASP A 151 -56.02 -18.96 -10.19
C ASP A 151 -56.41 -20.31 -10.80
N LEU A 152 -55.92 -21.41 -10.21
CA LEU A 152 -56.25 -22.77 -10.63
C LEU A 152 -57.74 -23.06 -10.36
N ALA A 153 -58.25 -22.65 -9.19
CA ALA A 153 -59.68 -22.76 -8.85
C ALA A 153 -60.57 -21.91 -9.77
N ASN A 154 -60.20 -20.66 -10.02
CA ASN A 154 -60.90 -19.73 -10.93
C ASN A 154 -60.94 -20.29 -12.35
N ALA A 155 -59.83 -20.84 -12.86
CA ALA A 155 -59.81 -21.47 -14.17
C ALA A 155 -60.80 -22.64 -14.30
N LEU A 156 -60.97 -23.45 -13.23
CA LEU A 156 -61.98 -24.52 -13.20
C LEU A 156 -63.42 -23.97 -13.11
N VAL A 157 -63.67 -22.94 -12.29
CA VAL A 157 -65.00 -22.31 -12.15
C VAL A 157 -65.44 -21.65 -13.46
N GLU A 158 -64.52 -21.00 -14.16
CA GLU A 158 -64.77 -20.37 -15.47
C GLU A 158 -64.82 -21.39 -16.63
N GLY A 159 -64.62 -22.68 -16.36
CA GLY A 159 -64.59 -23.74 -17.39
C GLY A 159 -63.44 -23.60 -18.40
N ARG A 160 -62.41 -22.80 -18.08
CA ARG A 160 -61.23 -22.67 -18.93
C ARG A 160 -60.41 -23.97 -18.87
N GLN A 161 -59.71 -24.28 -19.96
CA GLN A 161 -58.72 -25.35 -19.94
C GLN A 161 -57.65 -25.02 -18.89
N LEU A 162 -57.33 -25.98 -18.02
CA LEU A 162 -56.34 -25.76 -16.95
C LEU A 162 -55.01 -25.28 -17.57
N PRO A 163 -54.49 -24.10 -17.18
CA PRO A 163 -53.28 -23.59 -17.78
C PRO A 163 -52.10 -24.52 -17.45
N PRO A 164 -51.35 -25.00 -18.46
CA PRO A 164 -50.30 -26.00 -18.26
C PRO A 164 -49.15 -25.49 -17.38
N SER A 165 -48.97 -24.17 -17.30
CA SER A 165 -48.03 -23.50 -16.39
C SER A 165 -48.36 -23.70 -14.91
N LEU A 166 -49.64 -23.63 -14.51
CA LEU A 166 -50.04 -23.88 -13.11
C LEU A 166 -49.94 -25.37 -12.76
N LEU A 167 -50.25 -26.26 -13.71
CA LEU A 167 -50.05 -27.70 -13.56
C LEU A 167 -48.56 -28.07 -13.42
N ALA A 168 -47.67 -27.38 -14.12
CA ALA A 168 -46.22 -27.52 -13.95
C ALA A 168 -45.77 -27.04 -12.57
N ALA A 169 -46.16 -25.82 -12.17
CA ALA A 169 -45.84 -25.28 -10.84
C ALA A 169 -46.31 -26.20 -9.70
N ALA A 170 -47.51 -26.79 -9.82
CA ALA A 170 -48.04 -27.75 -8.85
C ALA A 170 -47.25 -29.08 -8.80
N ARG A 171 -46.61 -29.50 -9.90
CA ARG A 171 -45.70 -30.64 -9.95
C ARG A 171 -44.34 -30.32 -9.33
N ASP A 172 -43.77 -29.14 -9.58
CA ASP A 172 -42.47 -28.73 -9.04
C ASP A 172 -42.52 -28.60 -7.51
N VAL A 173 -43.59 -27.97 -7.00
CA VAL A 173 -43.91 -27.90 -5.57
C VAL A 173 -44.13 -29.31 -4.98
N GLY A 174 -44.66 -30.24 -5.77
CA GLY A 174 -44.78 -31.66 -5.42
C GLY A 174 -43.43 -32.36 -5.27
N HIS A 175 -42.53 -32.22 -6.26
CA HIS A 175 -41.20 -32.86 -6.27
C HIS A 175 -40.27 -32.32 -5.18
N SER A 176 -40.47 -31.08 -4.72
CA SER A 176 -39.79 -30.56 -3.53
C SER A 176 -40.04 -31.38 -2.25
N ARG A 177 -41.04 -32.28 -2.21
CA ARG A 177 -41.27 -33.24 -1.12
C ARG A 177 -40.37 -34.48 -1.16
N THR A 178 -39.74 -34.79 -2.29
CA THR A 178 -38.98 -36.04 -2.52
C THR A 178 -37.49 -35.80 -2.77
N GLY A 179 -37.01 -34.57 -2.57
CA GLY A 179 -35.59 -34.19 -2.66
C GLY A 179 -34.77 -34.72 -1.49
N GLY A 180 -34.62 -36.05 -1.42
CA GLY A 180 -33.98 -36.74 -0.29
C GLY A 180 -33.86 -38.25 -0.49
N GLY A 181 -33.46 -38.69 -1.70
CA GLY A 181 -33.18 -40.08 -2.02
C GLY A 181 -34.15 -40.73 -3.01
N SER A 182 -33.78 -40.71 -4.29
CA SER A 182 -33.66 -41.93 -5.12
C SER A 182 -33.18 -41.54 -6.52
N SER A 183 -31.87 -41.67 -6.76
CA SER A 183 -31.33 -41.76 -8.12
C SER A 183 -31.59 -43.17 -8.65
N SER A 184 -32.86 -43.49 -8.93
CA SER A 184 -33.27 -44.70 -9.63
C SER A 184 -33.66 -44.32 -11.06
N SER A 185 -32.67 -44.28 -11.94
CA SER A 185 -32.84 -44.13 -13.39
C SER A 185 -33.43 -45.40 -13.99
N SER A 186 -34.74 -45.58 -13.85
CA SER A 186 -35.51 -46.49 -14.70
C SER A 186 -36.03 -45.67 -15.88
N ALA A 187 -35.54 -45.98 -17.08
CA ALA A 187 -36.08 -45.40 -18.31
C ALA A 187 -37.57 -45.78 -18.46
N PRO A 188 -38.40 -44.92 -19.08
CA PRO A 188 -39.73 -45.33 -19.50
C PRO A 188 -39.58 -46.32 -20.67
N ASP A 189 -40.17 -47.50 -20.48
CA ASP A 189 -40.33 -48.54 -21.49
C ASP A 189 -41.29 -48.06 -22.59
N GLU A 190 -40.91 -48.16 -23.86
CA GLU A 190 -41.78 -47.83 -25.00
C GLU A 190 -42.75 -48.98 -25.27
N GLY A 191 -43.89 -49.00 -24.56
CA GLY A 191 -44.80 -50.15 -24.66
C GLY A 191 -46.15 -50.02 -23.97
N ALA A 192 -46.85 -48.88 -24.05
CA ALA A 192 -48.20 -48.74 -23.50
C ALA A 192 -49.10 -47.77 -24.29
N GLU A 193 -49.57 -48.18 -25.47
CA GLU A 193 -50.79 -47.61 -26.05
C GLU A 193 -52.02 -48.08 -25.26
N GLY A 194 -52.92 -47.15 -24.91
CA GLY A 194 -54.30 -47.47 -24.55
C GLY A 194 -54.76 -47.03 -23.15
N THR A 195 -55.77 -46.14 -23.12
CA THR A 195 -56.61 -45.76 -21.95
C THR A 195 -55.89 -45.17 -20.72
N THR A 196 -56.19 -43.96 -20.23
CA THR A 196 -57.22 -42.96 -20.54
C THR A 196 -56.63 -41.55 -20.48
N ALA A 197 -57.25 -40.58 -21.15
CA ALA A 197 -56.99 -39.17 -20.84
C ALA A 197 -57.40 -38.94 -19.38
N ALA A 198 -56.43 -38.71 -18.50
CA ALA A 198 -56.69 -38.55 -17.07
C ALA A 198 -57.68 -37.41 -16.84
N ASP A 199 -58.79 -37.69 -16.13
CA ASP A 199 -59.89 -36.73 -16.00
C ASP A 199 -59.37 -35.33 -15.63
N PRO A 200 -59.83 -34.26 -16.30
CA PRO A 200 -59.37 -32.90 -15.99
C PRO A 200 -59.63 -32.54 -14.52
N ILE A 201 -60.67 -33.13 -13.92
CA ILE A 201 -61.01 -33.00 -12.50
C ILE A 201 -59.99 -33.75 -11.60
N GLN A 202 -59.52 -34.92 -11.99
CA GLN A 202 -58.51 -35.69 -11.23
C GLN A 202 -57.10 -35.07 -11.32
N THR A 203 -56.79 -34.40 -12.43
CA THR A 203 -55.53 -33.64 -12.56
C THR A 203 -55.60 -32.31 -11.80
N PHE A 204 -56.75 -31.61 -11.85
CA PHE A 204 -57.06 -30.46 -11.01
C PHE A 204 -56.89 -30.77 -9.51
N THR A 205 -57.58 -31.79 -8.98
CA THR A 205 -57.60 -32.06 -7.54
C THR A 205 -56.20 -32.38 -6.99
N LYS A 206 -55.41 -33.16 -7.74
CA LYS A 206 -54.01 -33.46 -7.39
C LYS A 206 -53.14 -32.21 -7.36
N ALA A 207 -53.28 -31.31 -8.33
CA ALA A 207 -52.52 -30.07 -8.43
C ALA A 207 -52.94 -29.03 -7.36
N PHE A 208 -54.24 -28.84 -7.16
CA PHE A 208 -54.76 -27.94 -6.12
C PHE A 208 -54.35 -28.41 -4.72
N LEU A 209 -54.42 -29.72 -4.45
CA LEU A 209 -53.99 -30.29 -3.18
C LEU A 209 -52.46 -30.16 -2.95
N SER A 210 -51.62 -30.31 -3.99
CA SER A 210 -50.17 -30.12 -3.84
C SER A 210 -49.81 -28.66 -3.53
N LEU A 211 -50.44 -27.69 -4.21
CA LEU A 211 -50.28 -26.27 -3.91
C LEU A 211 -50.77 -25.93 -2.50
N ARG A 212 -51.98 -26.37 -2.11
CA ARG A 212 -52.57 -26.01 -0.81
C ARG A 212 -51.84 -26.65 0.37
N THR A 213 -51.37 -27.89 0.24
CA THR A 213 -50.53 -28.53 1.27
C THR A 213 -49.16 -27.84 1.43
N ALA A 214 -48.59 -27.31 0.34
CA ALA A 214 -47.37 -26.52 0.39
C ALA A 214 -47.60 -25.12 1.00
N TYR A 215 -48.70 -24.45 0.67
CA TYR A 215 -49.12 -23.18 1.28
C TYR A 215 -49.22 -23.31 2.80
N HIS A 216 -50.03 -24.25 3.32
CA HIS A 216 -50.22 -24.42 4.76
C HIS A 216 -48.91 -24.78 5.48
N ARG A 217 -48.01 -25.56 4.83
CA ARG A 217 -46.67 -25.84 5.37
C ARG A 217 -45.84 -24.56 5.50
N ARG A 218 -45.79 -23.72 4.46
CA ARG A 218 -45.01 -22.47 4.49
C ARG A 218 -45.60 -21.44 5.45
N ALA A 219 -46.92 -21.33 5.53
CA ALA A 219 -47.61 -20.48 6.50
C ALA A 219 -47.28 -20.89 7.95
N MET A 220 -47.29 -22.19 8.26
CA MET A 220 -46.87 -22.70 9.58
C MET A 220 -45.39 -22.42 9.89
N ILE A 221 -44.51 -22.50 8.90
CA ILE A 221 -43.08 -22.14 9.06
C ILE A 221 -42.93 -20.64 9.30
N GLU A 222 -43.63 -19.80 8.54
CA GLU A 222 -43.61 -18.34 8.71
C GLU A 222 -44.10 -17.93 10.10
N GLU A 223 -45.23 -18.50 10.54
CA GLU A 223 -45.83 -18.20 11.85
C GLU A 223 -44.97 -18.69 13.01
N ARG A 224 -44.21 -19.79 12.82
CA ARG A 224 -43.19 -20.26 13.77
C ARG A 224 -41.95 -19.35 13.79
N TRP A 225 -41.54 -18.83 12.63
CA TRP A 225 -40.39 -17.93 12.52
C TRP A 225 -40.70 -16.57 13.15
N ARG A 226 -41.88 -16.00 12.90
CA ARG A 226 -42.36 -14.75 13.54
C ARG A 226 -42.46 -14.81 15.07
N ARG A 227 -42.54 -16.01 15.66
CA ARG A 227 -42.57 -16.24 17.11
C ARG A 227 -41.18 -16.55 17.72
N ASP A 228 -40.10 -16.43 16.93
CA ASP A 228 -38.73 -16.85 17.30
C ASP A 228 -38.61 -18.31 17.78
N SER A 229 -39.62 -19.14 17.50
CA SER A 229 -39.64 -20.58 17.87
C SER A 229 -38.72 -21.44 17.00
N ILE A 230 -38.17 -20.86 15.93
CA ILE A 230 -37.14 -21.45 15.08
C ILE A 230 -35.86 -20.64 15.33
N ARG A 231 -34.96 -21.18 16.15
CA ARG A 231 -33.56 -20.76 16.12
C ARG A 231 -32.92 -21.43 14.90
N ILE A 232 -32.37 -20.60 14.02
CA ILE A 232 -31.56 -21.00 12.87
C ILE A 232 -30.09 -21.00 13.31
#